data_AF-A0A954H310-F1
#
_entry.id   AF-A0A954H310-F1
#
_cell.length_a   1.000
_cell.length_b   1.000
_cell.length_c   1.000
_cell.angle_alpha   90.00
_cell.angle_beta   90.00
_cell.angle_gamma   90.00
#
_symmetry.space_group_name_H-M   'P 1'
#
loop_
_entity.id
_entity.type
_entity.pdbx_description
1 polymer ?
#
loop_
_entity_poly.entity_id
_entity_poly.type
_entity_poly.pdbx_seq_one_letter_code
_entity_poly.pdbx_strand_id
1 'polypeptide(L)'
;MAKSKASDPAIELSKAMCEVLQRVAGGEHYPCTLRHLADGVRTDISDEEILAAVGKNPLKKDALTAFPGDPESLVALKADKERLAADDRTLKELLSRLCSPELPYVSIDSLKALLTSTLRTAFVKEWKRRIKERNLPTFAGFVLVKSSSGKGKVQEELHDLRFPLSWVVLSEKLVAALRDLKANEPHSYPTTFSELCARGSGVDSASEGLVRQAINSEPFCSAVRSIRNDGTTEWFAFSDDAYRVVTQDSFLEKMIHAVCTPEDPETKLSILKKQLPKDLQNVFADHWLSVAGRNESRVFFEIVKATKKDLTFRDVRFPKPEAVLSEKLVAALRDLKANEPASYPTTFSRLCARVGPEAGILMAGRAASLAPYSAEVITAFPAAVDSPIGLAEDLQQIAESSLLLPLLLPKHIKPEHQAVPVATLAKTKGLHVAVQPFIEAAIERMIEDKSLPPALGALRISRKWNLFFQKDVRSRVDRSSMPDKAEAVRNSFSADFDEAFNTANRTSSIPGCVSLADLRRLLDDRYPRAVFDEELLRLRKAGRYSLSAVEGRFPLTEVERAACLIIDNRPHLLVLRK
;
A
#
# COMPACT_ATOMS: atom_id res chain seq x y z
N MET A 1 74.23 -21.64 69.88
CA MET A 1 73.52 -22.49 68.91
C MET A 1 72.61 -21.60 68.07
N ALA A 2 73.00 -21.30 66.84
CA ALA A 2 72.15 -20.55 65.91
C ALA A 2 70.98 -21.45 65.52
N LYS A 3 69.74 -21.05 65.84
CA LYS A 3 68.55 -21.73 65.34
C LYS A 3 68.54 -21.55 63.82
N SER A 4 68.93 -22.60 63.07
CA SER A 4 68.68 -22.69 61.64
C SER A 4 67.18 -22.47 61.45
N LYS A 5 66.81 -21.34 60.84
CA LYS A 5 65.43 -21.02 60.50
C LYS A 5 65.03 -22.02 59.42
N ALA A 6 64.14 -22.96 59.76
CA ALA A 6 63.64 -23.95 58.79
C ALA A 6 63.17 -23.21 57.53
N SER A 7 63.67 -23.63 56.38
CA SER A 7 63.29 -23.07 55.08
C SER A 7 61.80 -23.32 54.86
N ASP A 8 61.08 -22.29 54.40
CA ASP A 8 59.65 -22.40 54.08
C ASP A 8 59.49 -23.47 52.97
N PRO A 9 58.72 -24.55 53.20
CA PRO A 9 58.54 -25.63 52.22
C PRO A 9 58.12 -25.14 50.84
N ALA A 10 57.35 -24.05 50.76
CA ALA A 10 56.95 -23.45 49.49
C ALA A 10 58.12 -22.84 48.72
N ILE A 11 59.18 -22.37 49.41
CA ILE A 11 60.40 -21.83 48.76
C ILE A 11 61.23 -22.98 48.17
N GLU A 12 61.40 -24.08 48.90
CA GLU A 12 62.11 -25.25 48.39
C GLU A 12 61.39 -25.85 47.18
N LEU A 13 60.06 -25.98 47.26
CA LEU A 13 59.26 -26.44 46.13
C LEU A 13 59.33 -25.48 44.93
N SER A 14 59.26 -24.17 45.17
CA SER A 14 59.45 -23.14 44.14
C SER A 14 60.78 -23.28 43.40
N LYS A 15 61.87 -23.55 44.13
CA LYS A 15 63.20 -23.78 43.55
C LYS A 15 63.23 -25.05 42.70
N ALA A 16 62.73 -26.17 43.23
CA ALA A 16 62.71 -27.44 42.53
C ALA A 16 61.85 -27.37 41.24
N MET A 17 60.66 -26.78 41.31
CA MET A 17 59.80 -26.58 40.14
C MET A 17 60.45 -25.68 39.08
N CYS A 18 61.22 -24.66 39.49
CA CYS A 18 61.96 -23.80 38.56
C CYS A 18 63.07 -24.57 37.83
N GLU A 19 63.81 -25.43 38.54
CA GLU A 19 64.83 -26.31 37.94
C GLU A 19 64.21 -27.31 36.94
N VAL A 20 63.05 -27.89 37.29
CA VAL A 20 62.29 -28.74 36.35
C VAL A 20 61.85 -27.96 35.12
N LEU A 21 61.32 -26.74 35.30
CA LEU A 21 60.89 -25.87 34.21
C LEU A 21 62.04 -25.54 33.24
N GLN A 22 63.23 -25.26 33.77
CA GLN A 22 64.43 -25.03 32.97
C GLN A 22 64.86 -26.27 32.19
N ARG A 23 64.71 -27.47 32.77
CA ARG A 23 65.05 -28.73 32.12
C ARG A 23 64.09 -29.07 30.99
N VAL A 24 62.79 -28.81 31.15
CA VAL A 24 61.79 -29.06 30.11
C VAL A 24 61.72 -27.94 29.07
N ALA A 25 62.35 -26.79 29.31
CA ALA A 25 62.38 -25.68 28.38
C ALA A 25 62.98 -26.14 27.02
N GLY A 26 62.21 -25.92 25.95
CA GLY A 26 62.57 -26.38 24.60
C GLY A 26 62.09 -27.78 24.22
N GLY A 27 61.58 -28.56 25.19
CA GLY A 27 60.99 -29.88 24.93
C GLY A 27 59.62 -29.82 24.22
N GLU A 28 59.13 -30.99 23.81
CA GLU A 28 57.84 -31.17 23.15
C GLU A 28 56.66 -30.76 24.05
N HIS A 29 56.79 -31.02 25.35
CA HIS A 29 55.77 -30.66 26.33
C HIS A 29 55.90 -29.23 26.86
N TYR A 30 56.73 -28.37 26.26
CA TYR A 30 56.93 -26.98 26.69
C TYR A 30 56.19 -25.99 25.78
N PRO A 31 55.41 -25.03 26.32
CA PRO A 31 55.03 -24.82 27.73
C PRO A 31 54.32 -26.02 28.37
N CYS A 32 54.47 -26.24 29.68
CA CYS A 32 53.84 -27.36 30.41
C CYS A 32 52.84 -26.84 31.46
N THR A 33 52.06 -27.69 32.12
CA THR A 33 51.18 -27.26 33.22
C THR A 33 51.95 -27.15 34.54
N LEU A 34 51.45 -26.35 35.49
CA LEU A 34 52.03 -26.28 36.84
C LEU A 34 51.99 -27.65 37.55
N ARG A 35 50.93 -28.43 37.33
CA ARG A 35 50.86 -29.84 37.75
C ARG A 35 52.01 -30.66 37.21
N HIS A 36 52.27 -30.61 35.89
CA HIS A 36 53.35 -31.35 35.27
C HIS A 36 54.73 -30.95 35.83
N LEU A 37 54.93 -29.67 36.16
CA LEU A 37 56.13 -29.23 36.87
C LEU A 37 56.24 -29.81 38.27
N ALA A 38 55.13 -29.83 39.02
CA ALA A 38 55.07 -30.38 40.37
C ALA A 38 55.34 -31.89 40.36
N ASP A 39 54.70 -32.64 39.45
CA ASP A 39 54.91 -34.08 39.26
C ASP A 39 56.37 -34.40 38.90
N GLY A 40 57.04 -33.50 38.17
CA GLY A 40 58.48 -33.60 37.88
C GLY A 40 59.38 -33.42 39.11
N VAL A 41 58.85 -32.90 40.23
CA VAL A 41 59.50 -32.87 41.55
C VAL A 41 59.09 -34.09 42.38
N ARG A 42 57.78 -34.29 42.58
CA ARG A 42 57.16 -35.45 43.26
C ARG A 42 55.65 -35.48 42.98
N THR A 43 55.03 -36.66 42.98
CA THR A 43 53.63 -36.86 42.53
C THR A 43 52.56 -36.65 43.60
N ASP A 44 52.95 -36.36 44.84
CA ASP A 44 52.05 -36.21 46.00
C ASP A 44 51.80 -34.75 46.41
N ILE A 45 52.18 -33.78 45.55
CA ILE A 45 52.00 -32.35 45.83
C ILE A 45 50.54 -31.95 45.65
N SER A 46 49.98 -31.37 46.70
CA SER A 46 48.63 -30.81 46.66
C SER A 46 48.54 -29.50 45.87
N ASP A 47 47.36 -29.18 45.36
CA ASP A 47 47.09 -27.96 44.59
C ASP A 47 47.45 -26.69 45.38
N GLU A 48 47.19 -26.70 46.70
CA GLU A 48 47.54 -25.60 47.60
C GLU A 48 49.05 -25.38 47.69
N GLU A 49 49.84 -26.47 47.77
CA GLU A 49 51.30 -26.40 47.77
C GLU A 49 51.84 -25.87 46.43
N ILE A 50 51.26 -26.31 45.30
CA ILE A 50 51.62 -25.81 43.96
C ILE A 50 51.40 -24.29 43.89
N LEU A 51 50.21 -23.84 44.26
CA LEU A 51 49.85 -22.42 44.21
C LEU A 51 50.69 -21.58 45.18
N ALA A 52 51.00 -22.12 46.37
CA ALA A 52 51.91 -21.48 47.31
C ALA A 52 53.33 -21.32 46.72
N ALA A 53 53.87 -22.34 46.05
CA ALA A 53 55.19 -22.32 45.44
C ALA A 53 55.32 -21.32 44.28
N VAL A 54 54.27 -21.16 43.48
CA VAL A 54 54.18 -20.15 42.40
C VAL A 54 54.31 -18.72 42.94
N GLY A 55 53.86 -18.48 44.18
CA GLY A 55 53.98 -17.19 44.85
C GLY A 55 55.39 -16.86 45.39
N LYS A 56 56.33 -17.82 45.37
CA LYS A 56 57.67 -17.70 45.96
C LYS A 56 58.76 -17.59 44.90
N ASN A 57 59.92 -17.07 45.29
CA ASN A 57 61.12 -17.06 44.45
C ASN A 57 61.85 -18.41 44.58
N PRO A 58 62.50 -18.92 43.51
CA PRO A 58 62.74 -18.25 42.22
C PRO A 58 61.57 -18.33 41.22
N LEU A 59 60.60 -19.21 41.39
CA LEU A 59 59.58 -19.47 40.36
C LEU A 59 58.78 -18.22 39.97
N LYS A 60 58.35 -17.40 40.93
CA LYS A 60 57.66 -16.12 40.69
C LYS A 60 58.46 -15.14 39.81
N LYS A 61 59.79 -15.18 39.91
CA LYS A 61 60.68 -14.27 39.20
C LYS A 61 60.89 -14.72 37.76
N ASP A 62 61.12 -16.02 37.59
CA ASP A 62 61.65 -16.59 36.34
C ASP A 62 60.60 -17.31 35.50
N ALA A 63 59.45 -17.67 36.06
CA ALA A 63 58.34 -18.31 35.36
C ALA A 63 57.15 -17.35 35.16
N LEU A 64 56.32 -17.68 34.18
CA LEU A 64 55.11 -16.97 33.83
C LEU A 64 53.98 -17.98 33.64
N THR A 65 52.90 -17.81 34.41
CA THR A 65 51.69 -18.64 34.31
C THR A 65 50.65 -17.95 33.42
N ALA A 66 49.93 -18.74 32.63
CA ALA A 66 48.83 -18.26 31.80
C ALA A 66 47.64 -17.77 32.64
N PHE A 67 47.20 -18.59 33.60
CA PHE A 67 46.02 -18.39 34.44
C PHE A 67 46.43 -18.36 35.93
N PRO A 68 46.49 -17.17 36.55
CA PRO A 68 46.82 -17.07 37.98
C PRO A 68 45.84 -17.86 38.85
N GLY A 69 46.36 -18.63 39.81
CA GLY A 69 45.54 -19.34 40.79
C GLY A 69 45.02 -20.71 40.35
N ASP A 70 45.45 -21.21 39.19
CA ASP A 70 45.02 -22.50 38.66
C ASP A 70 46.21 -23.48 38.57
N PRO A 71 46.19 -24.64 39.27
CA PRO A 71 47.25 -25.64 39.23
C PRO A 71 47.39 -26.34 37.86
N GLU A 72 46.39 -26.26 36.99
CA GLU A 72 46.48 -26.76 35.61
C GLU A 72 46.91 -25.68 34.62
N SER A 73 47.21 -24.46 35.10
CA SER A 73 47.69 -23.38 34.24
C SER A 73 48.98 -23.76 33.53
N LEU A 74 49.03 -23.45 32.23
CA LEU A 74 50.28 -23.49 31.46
C LEU A 74 51.30 -22.50 32.04
N VAL A 75 52.55 -22.92 32.05
CA VAL A 75 53.69 -22.18 32.60
C VAL A 75 54.88 -22.31 31.66
N ALA A 76 55.56 -21.18 31.48
CA ALA A 76 56.79 -21.07 30.71
C ALA A 76 57.80 -20.20 31.44
N LEU A 77 59.07 -20.26 31.06
CA LEU A 77 60.05 -19.27 31.45
C LEU A 77 59.60 -17.88 30.95
N LYS A 78 59.89 -16.85 31.73
CA LYS A 78 59.51 -15.46 31.42
C LYS A 78 60.13 -14.95 30.11
N ALA A 79 61.29 -15.50 29.72
CA ALA A 79 61.92 -15.22 28.43
C ALA A 79 61.07 -15.72 27.24
N ASP A 80 60.30 -16.80 27.44
CA ASP A 80 59.48 -17.45 26.41
C ASP A 80 58.01 -17.01 26.44
N LYS A 81 57.74 -15.79 26.92
CA LYS A 81 56.39 -15.21 27.01
C LYS A 81 55.62 -15.27 25.68
N GLU A 82 56.32 -15.13 24.55
CA GLU A 82 55.70 -15.14 23.21
C GLU A 82 55.27 -16.55 22.85
N ARG A 83 56.07 -17.58 23.18
CA ARG A 83 55.71 -18.98 22.99
C ARG A 83 54.49 -19.37 23.81
N LEU A 84 54.42 -18.97 25.08
CA LEU A 84 53.25 -19.24 25.93
C LEU A 84 51.99 -18.53 25.43
N ALA A 85 52.12 -17.29 24.96
CA ALA A 85 51.01 -16.53 24.38
C ALA A 85 50.51 -17.09 23.04
N ALA A 86 51.40 -17.72 22.27
CA ALA A 86 51.12 -18.35 20.98
C ALA A 86 50.69 -19.82 21.08
N ASP A 87 50.71 -20.43 22.27
CA ASP A 87 50.41 -21.85 22.43
C ASP A 87 48.92 -22.13 22.21
N ASP A 88 48.62 -23.13 21.37
CA ASP A 88 47.23 -23.50 21.04
C ASP A 88 46.46 -24.00 22.26
N ARG A 89 47.12 -24.64 23.23
CA ARG A 89 46.48 -25.09 24.48
C ARG A 89 46.07 -23.90 25.35
N THR A 90 46.83 -22.80 25.33
CA THR A 90 46.44 -21.55 26.00
C THR A 90 45.13 -21.02 25.40
N LEU A 91 45.00 -20.98 24.07
CA LEU A 91 43.75 -20.57 23.43
C LEU A 91 42.61 -21.55 23.73
N LYS A 92 42.86 -22.87 23.64
CA LYS A 92 41.85 -23.89 23.91
C LYS A 92 41.24 -23.74 25.30
N GLU A 93 42.08 -23.49 26.31
CA GLU A 93 41.64 -23.30 27.69
C GLU A 93 40.94 -21.95 27.91
N LEU A 94 41.34 -20.91 27.18
CA LEU A 94 40.64 -19.64 27.20
C LEU A 94 39.23 -19.74 26.60
N LEU A 95 39.09 -20.45 25.48
CA LEU A 95 37.79 -20.70 24.85
C LEU A 95 36.91 -21.62 25.71
N SER A 96 37.48 -22.65 26.34
CA SER A 96 36.70 -23.53 27.23
C SER A 96 36.09 -22.82 28.44
N ARG A 97 36.71 -21.73 28.91
CA ARG A 97 36.21 -20.93 30.04
C ARG A 97 35.15 -19.91 29.66
N LEU A 98 35.20 -19.36 28.44
CA LEU A 98 34.34 -18.24 28.04
C LEU A 98 33.26 -18.62 27.03
N CYS A 99 33.47 -19.67 26.23
CA CYS A 99 32.51 -20.08 25.22
C CYS A 99 31.54 -21.13 25.77
N SER A 100 30.28 -21.01 25.35
CA SER A 100 29.20 -21.95 25.62
C SER A 100 28.33 -22.14 24.37
N PRO A 101 27.35 -23.06 24.37
CA PRO A 101 26.38 -23.16 23.27
C PRO A 101 25.63 -21.84 22.98
N GLU A 102 25.36 -21.05 24.02
CA GLU A 102 24.68 -19.75 23.91
C GLU A 102 25.63 -18.62 23.50
N LEU A 103 26.92 -18.73 23.85
CA LEU A 103 27.98 -17.79 23.47
C LEU A 103 29.15 -18.54 22.81
N PRO A 104 29.00 -18.97 21.55
CA PRO A 104 29.99 -19.85 20.90
C PRO A 104 31.30 -19.14 20.54
N TYR A 105 31.32 -17.80 20.56
CA TYR A 105 32.47 -16.98 20.19
C TYR A 105 32.68 -15.86 21.20
N VAL A 106 33.89 -15.30 21.19
CA VAL A 106 34.30 -14.31 22.18
C VAL A 106 35.38 -13.39 21.62
N SER A 107 35.34 -12.12 22.04
CA SER A 107 36.35 -11.13 21.66
C SER A 107 37.74 -11.47 22.24
N ILE A 108 38.79 -11.15 21.49
CA ILE A 108 40.19 -11.26 21.95
C ILE A 108 40.41 -10.44 23.24
N ASP A 109 39.68 -9.34 23.40
CA ASP A 109 39.78 -8.47 24.58
C ASP A 109 39.16 -9.08 25.83
N SER A 110 38.14 -9.93 25.68
CA SER A 110 37.59 -10.73 26.78
C SER A 110 38.56 -11.87 27.16
N LEU A 111 39.13 -12.55 26.17
CA LEU A 111 40.12 -13.62 26.38
C LEU A 111 41.36 -13.11 27.12
N LYS A 112 41.93 -11.97 26.70
CA LYS A 112 43.12 -11.40 27.36
C LYS A 112 42.87 -11.00 28.82
N ALA A 113 41.61 -10.75 29.22
CA ALA A 113 41.30 -10.36 30.59
C ALA A 113 41.55 -11.50 31.59
N LEU A 114 41.41 -12.76 31.14
CA LEU A 114 41.70 -13.96 31.94
C LEU A 114 43.21 -14.26 32.06
N LEU A 115 44.03 -13.66 31.21
CA LEU A 115 45.48 -13.86 31.23
C LEU A 115 46.18 -12.93 32.22
N THR A 116 47.32 -13.41 32.75
CA THR A 116 48.30 -12.60 33.46
C THR A 116 48.67 -11.36 32.64
N SER A 117 48.78 -10.20 33.29
CA SER A 117 49.02 -8.90 32.64
C SER A 117 50.23 -8.89 31.68
N THR A 118 51.28 -9.64 32.00
CA THR A 118 52.50 -9.78 31.19
C THR A 118 52.26 -10.49 29.84
N LEU A 119 51.25 -11.35 29.73
CA LEU A 119 50.93 -12.11 28.50
C LEU A 119 50.00 -11.34 27.56
N ARG A 120 49.19 -10.41 28.07
CA ARG A 120 48.07 -9.80 27.34
C ARG A 120 48.47 -9.21 25.99
N THR A 121 49.54 -8.41 25.95
CA THR A 121 50.00 -7.76 24.71
C THR A 121 50.53 -8.77 23.69
N ALA A 122 51.31 -9.75 24.14
CA ALA A 122 51.85 -10.79 23.27
C ALA A 122 50.73 -11.67 22.69
N PHE A 123 49.76 -12.04 23.53
CA PHE A 123 48.58 -12.81 23.12
C PHE A 123 47.77 -12.07 22.06
N VAL A 124 47.38 -10.81 22.32
CA VAL A 124 46.60 -10.01 21.38
C VAL A 124 47.33 -9.86 20.04
N LYS A 125 48.65 -9.58 20.08
CA LYS A 125 49.48 -9.43 18.88
C LYS A 125 49.47 -10.71 18.05
N GLU A 126 49.71 -11.85 18.68
CA GLU A 126 49.85 -13.13 18.00
C GLU A 126 48.53 -13.64 17.42
N TRP A 127 47.44 -13.61 18.18
CA TRP A 127 46.16 -14.14 17.70
C TRP A 127 45.54 -13.25 16.61
N LYS A 128 45.74 -11.93 16.66
CA LYS A 128 45.38 -11.06 15.53
C LYS A 128 46.19 -11.38 14.27
N ARG A 129 47.48 -11.68 14.43
CA ARG A 129 48.34 -12.11 13.31
C ARG A 129 47.82 -13.41 12.70
N ARG A 130 47.52 -14.41 13.52
CA ARG A 130 46.98 -15.71 13.06
C ARG A 130 45.62 -15.62 12.39
N ILE A 131 44.70 -14.78 12.88
CA ILE A 131 43.42 -14.52 12.21
C ILE A 131 43.67 -13.93 10.82
N LYS A 132 44.52 -12.91 10.72
CA LYS A 132 44.88 -12.27 9.45
C LYS A 132 45.51 -13.24 8.45
N GLU A 133 46.37 -14.14 8.94
CA GLU A 133 47.03 -15.17 8.14
C GLU A 133 46.15 -16.41 7.90
N ARG A 134 44.95 -16.48 8.48
CA ARG A 134 44.07 -17.65 8.46
C ARG A 134 44.75 -18.94 8.95
N ASN A 135 45.62 -18.80 9.95
CA ASN A 135 46.38 -19.90 10.55
C ASN A 135 45.90 -20.14 11.99
N LEU A 136 44.65 -20.57 12.15
CA LEU A 136 44.05 -20.93 13.43
C LEU A 136 44.10 -22.45 13.64
N PRO A 137 44.20 -22.92 14.90
CA PRO A 137 44.15 -24.35 15.19
C PRO A 137 42.77 -24.94 14.84
N THR A 138 42.70 -26.26 14.62
CA THR A 138 41.52 -26.96 14.09
C THR A 138 40.28 -26.90 14.98
N PHE A 139 40.40 -26.49 16.24
CA PHE A 139 39.28 -26.30 17.17
C PHE A 139 38.78 -24.85 17.21
N ALA A 140 39.44 -23.90 16.54
CA ALA A 140 39.12 -22.48 16.58
C ALA A 140 38.84 -21.94 15.17
N GLY A 141 37.75 -21.20 15.06
CA GLY A 141 37.43 -20.35 13.92
C GLY A 141 37.49 -18.87 14.30
N PHE A 142 37.10 -18.01 13.37
CA PHE A 142 36.79 -16.62 13.69
C PHE A 142 35.50 -16.19 12.99
N VAL A 143 34.79 -15.27 13.63
CA VAL A 143 33.56 -14.68 13.09
C VAL A 143 33.68 -13.16 13.05
N LEU A 144 33.02 -12.57 12.07
CA LEU A 144 32.93 -11.12 11.90
C LEU A 144 31.61 -10.64 12.47
N VAL A 145 31.67 -10.03 13.66
CA VAL A 145 30.47 -9.57 14.38
C VAL A 145 30.36 -8.05 14.24
N LYS A 146 29.16 -7.56 13.90
CA LYS A 146 28.90 -6.12 13.90
C LYS A 146 28.79 -5.64 15.35
N SER A 147 29.67 -4.73 15.76
CA SER A 147 29.62 -4.16 17.09
C SER A 147 28.31 -3.38 17.31
N SER A 148 27.67 -3.61 18.45
CA SER A 148 26.48 -2.85 18.90
C SER A 148 26.79 -1.39 19.25
N SER A 149 28.06 -1.06 19.52
CA SER A 149 28.48 0.24 20.08
C SER A 149 28.74 1.37 19.07
N GLY A 150 28.25 1.24 17.83
CA GLY A 150 28.16 2.35 16.87
C GLY A 150 29.22 2.35 15.76
N LYS A 151 28.81 2.93 14.62
CA LYS A 151 29.57 3.10 13.36
C LYS A 151 30.04 1.83 12.65
N GLY A 152 29.21 0.78 12.60
CA GLY A 152 29.41 -0.34 11.67
C GLY A 152 30.76 -1.04 11.76
N LYS A 153 31.48 -0.89 12.89
CA LYS A 153 32.76 -1.54 13.09
C LYS A 153 32.52 -3.02 13.23
N VAL A 154 33.08 -3.77 12.28
CA VAL A 154 33.14 -5.22 12.34
C VAL A 154 34.28 -5.58 13.29
N GLN A 155 33.99 -6.41 14.28
CA GLN A 155 34.97 -6.98 15.20
C GLN A 155 35.22 -8.44 14.82
N GLU A 156 36.49 -8.83 14.86
CA GLU A 156 36.92 -10.22 14.74
C GLU A 156 36.83 -10.87 16.12
N GLU A 157 35.98 -11.89 16.24
CA GLU A 157 35.83 -12.68 17.46
C GLU A 157 36.28 -14.12 17.19
N LEU A 158 36.89 -14.76 18.19
CA LEU A 158 37.34 -16.14 18.09
C LEU A 158 36.16 -17.06 18.41
N HIS A 159 35.93 -18.04 17.53
CA HIS A 159 34.82 -18.98 17.61
C HIS A 159 35.35 -20.35 18.04
N ASP A 160 34.77 -20.92 19.09
CA ASP A 160 35.02 -22.31 19.46
C ASP A 160 34.17 -23.25 18.60
N LEU A 161 34.84 -24.01 17.72
CA LEU A 161 34.18 -24.87 16.74
C LEU A 161 33.41 -26.04 17.38
N ARG A 162 33.55 -26.27 18.69
CA ARG A 162 32.71 -27.23 19.44
C ARG A 162 31.26 -26.78 19.53
N PHE A 163 31.01 -25.48 19.50
CA PHE A 163 29.67 -24.91 19.62
C PHE A 163 29.24 -24.32 18.27
N PRO A 164 28.24 -24.91 17.58
CA PRO A 164 27.81 -24.39 16.29
C PRO A 164 27.20 -22.99 16.47
N LEU A 165 27.45 -22.11 15.51
CA LEU A 165 26.87 -20.77 15.51
C LEU A 165 25.37 -20.88 15.28
N SER A 166 24.58 -20.35 16.22
CA SER A 166 23.12 -20.46 16.20
C SER A 166 22.49 -19.95 14.91
N TRP A 167 23.03 -18.88 14.31
CA TRP A 167 22.55 -18.35 13.03
C TRP A 167 22.93 -19.22 11.83
N VAL A 168 24.04 -19.96 11.88
CA VAL A 168 24.41 -20.91 10.82
C VAL A 168 23.49 -22.12 10.87
N VAL A 169 23.23 -22.66 12.06
CA VAL A 169 22.24 -23.74 12.26
C VAL A 169 20.86 -23.29 11.77
N LEU A 170 20.47 -22.05 12.07
CA LEU A 170 19.21 -21.47 11.60
C LEU A 170 19.21 -21.31 10.06
N SER A 171 20.33 -20.87 9.47
CA SER A 171 20.51 -20.75 8.02
C SER A 171 20.31 -22.09 7.32
N GLU A 172 20.93 -23.16 7.83
CA GLU A 172 20.75 -24.53 7.33
C GLU A 172 19.30 -25.00 7.43
N LYS A 173 18.63 -24.73 8.55
CA LYS A 173 17.22 -25.07 8.76
C LYS A 173 16.30 -24.34 7.79
N LEU A 174 16.52 -23.05 7.54
CA LEU A 174 15.73 -22.28 6.57
C LEU A 174 15.91 -22.82 5.14
N VAL A 175 17.15 -23.17 4.76
CA VAL A 175 17.42 -23.81 3.46
C VAL A 175 16.74 -25.18 3.36
N ALA A 176 16.78 -25.97 4.43
CA ALA A 176 16.10 -27.27 4.49
C ALA A 176 14.57 -27.12 4.38
N ALA A 177 13.98 -26.15 5.09
CA ALA A 177 12.55 -25.85 5.00
C ALA A 177 12.13 -25.41 3.59
N LEU A 178 12.94 -24.59 2.91
CA LEU A 178 12.66 -24.20 1.53
C LEU A 178 12.78 -25.39 0.56
N ARG A 179 13.73 -26.30 0.80
CA ARG A 179 13.90 -27.54 0.02
C ARG A 179 12.70 -28.46 0.18
N ASP A 180 12.23 -28.63 1.41
CA ASP A 180 11.06 -29.42 1.75
C ASP A 180 9.80 -28.85 1.09
N LEU A 181 9.58 -27.53 1.21
CA LEU A 181 8.48 -26.82 0.57
C LEU A 181 8.50 -26.99 -0.95
N LYS A 182 9.66 -26.88 -1.60
CA LYS A 182 9.80 -27.11 -3.04
C LYS A 182 9.45 -28.55 -3.44
N ALA A 183 9.80 -29.54 -2.62
CA ALA A 183 9.59 -30.95 -2.93
C ALA A 183 8.13 -31.40 -2.68
N ASN A 184 7.54 -30.95 -1.58
CA ASN A 184 6.24 -31.46 -1.10
C ASN A 184 5.07 -30.54 -1.45
N GLU A 185 5.31 -29.23 -1.62
CA GLU A 185 4.26 -28.23 -1.86
C GLU A 185 4.66 -27.23 -2.97
N PRO A 186 4.78 -27.68 -4.23
CA PRO A 186 5.26 -26.83 -5.32
C PRO A 186 4.38 -25.59 -5.57
N HIS A 187 3.11 -25.59 -5.16
CA HIS A 187 2.20 -24.45 -5.27
C HIS A 187 2.52 -23.36 -4.22
N SER A 188 3.04 -23.77 -3.07
CA SER A 188 3.53 -22.90 -2.01
C SER A 188 4.91 -22.30 -2.35
N TYR A 189 5.63 -22.84 -3.33
CA TYR A 189 6.91 -22.31 -3.85
C TYR A 189 6.68 -21.31 -5.00
N PRO A 190 7.30 -20.12 -4.99
CA PRO A 190 8.13 -19.53 -3.94
C PRO A 190 7.28 -19.05 -2.75
N THR A 191 7.91 -18.85 -1.60
CA THR A 191 7.24 -18.57 -0.32
C THR A 191 7.69 -17.25 0.30
N THR A 192 6.86 -16.68 1.17
CA THR A 192 7.24 -15.48 1.93
C THR A 192 8.24 -15.82 3.03
N PHE A 193 8.95 -14.81 3.53
CA PHE A 193 9.85 -15.01 4.67
C PHE A 193 9.13 -15.52 5.92
N SER A 194 7.94 -14.98 6.21
CA SER A 194 7.12 -15.35 7.37
C SER A 194 6.71 -16.83 7.29
N GLU A 195 6.24 -17.27 6.14
CA GLU A 195 5.88 -18.68 5.89
C GLU A 195 7.10 -19.61 5.98
N LEU A 196 8.26 -19.17 5.48
CA LEU A 196 9.49 -19.95 5.56
C LEU A 196 9.94 -20.12 7.02
N CYS A 197 9.85 -19.07 7.83
CA CYS A 197 10.12 -19.12 9.26
C CYS A 197 9.18 -20.09 9.99
N ALA A 198 7.87 -19.99 9.74
CA ALA A 198 6.86 -20.87 10.35
C ALA A 198 7.09 -22.36 10.04
N ARG A 199 7.84 -22.69 8.99
CA ARG A 199 8.19 -24.07 8.62
C ARG A 199 9.52 -24.55 9.19
N GLY A 200 10.45 -23.64 9.49
CA GLY A 200 11.73 -24.02 10.07
C GLY A 200 11.61 -24.32 11.55
N SER A 201 11.88 -25.56 11.96
CA SER A 201 11.77 -25.95 13.37
C SER A 201 12.70 -25.12 14.27
N GLY A 202 12.10 -24.39 15.22
CA GLY A 202 12.81 -23.52 16.17
C GLY A 202 13.10 -22.09 15.67
N VAL A 203 12.56 -21.69 14.51
CA VAL A 203 12.64 -20.31 14.03
C VAL A 203 11.68 -19.40 14.81
N ASP A 204 10.51 -19.89 15.22
CA ASP A 204 9.50 -19.07 15.92
C ASP A 204 10.00 -18.49 17.26
N SER A 205 10.99 -19.14 17.88
CA SER A 205 11.65 -18.68 19.10
C SER A 205 12.90 -17.82 18.86
N ALA A 206 13.33 -17.67 17.60
CA ALA A 206 14.53 -16.90 17.26
C ALA A 206 14.27 -15.39 17.30
N SER A 207 15.22 -14.62 17.82
CA SER A 207 15.15 -13.17 17.78
C SER A 207 15.31 -12.65 16.34
N GLU A 208 14.70 -11.50 16.02
CA GLU A 208 14.82 -10.86 14.71
C GLU A 208 16.29 -10.63 14.29
N GLY A 209 17.16 -10.33 15.26
CA GLY A 209 18.60 -10.17 15.04
C GLY A 209 19.28 -11.48 14.59
N LEU A 210 18.93 -12.61 15.22
CA LEU A 210 19.46 -13.92 14.86
C LEU A 210 19.01 -14.34 13.46
N VAL A 211 17.73 -14.09 13.16
CA VAL A 211 17.13 -14.37 11.86
C VAL A 211 17.83 -13.56 10.75
N ARG A 212 18.09 -12.28 10.98
CA ARG A 212 18.87 -11.45 10.03
C ARG A 212 20.30 -11.95 9.85
N GLN A 213 20.96 -12.43 10.89
CA GLN A 213 22.29 -13.04 10.76
C GLN A 213 22.24 -14.32 9.93
N ALA A 214 21.21 -15.15 10.14
CA ALA A 214 21.05 -16.42 9.42
C ALA A 214 20.88 -16.22 7.91
N ILE A 215 20.03 -15.28 7.49
CA ILE A 215 19.81 -14.94 6.07
C ILE A 215 21.11 -14.45 5.39
N ASN A 216 21.97 -13.77 6.14
CA ASN A 216 23.25 -13.26 5.63
C ASN A 216 24.40 -14.26 5.73
N SER A 217 24.14 -15.47 6.24
CA SER A 217 25.15 -16.51 6.47
C SER A 217 24.93 -17.70 5.56
N GLU A 218 26.00 -18.42 5.28
CA GLU A 218 25.94 -19.69 4.58
C GLU A 218 25.17 -20.73 5.41
N PRO A 219 24.40 -21.64 4.77
CA PRO A 219 24.22 -21.77 3.31
C PRO A 219 23.15 -20.86 2.70
N PHE A 220 22.36 -20.12 3.48
CA PHE A 220 21.20 -19.37 2.97
C PHE A 220 21.58 -18.30 1.95
N CYS A 221 22.58 -17.46 2.22
CA CYS A 221 22.89 -16.33 1.34
C CYS A 221 23.45 -16.75 -0.04
N SER A 222 24.02 -17.96 -0.17
CA SER A 222 24.44 -18.51 -1.47
C SER A 222 23.31 -19.28 -2.16
N ALA A 223 22.55 -20.08 -1.41
CA ALA A 223 21.55 -20.98 -1.96
C ALA A 223 20.22 -20.28 -2.27
N VAL A 224 19.85 -19.24 -1.52
CA VAL A 224 18.53 -18.62 -1.54
C VAL A 224 18.66 -17.14 -1.85
N ARG A 225 17.75 -16.63 -2.69
CA ARG A 225 17.67 -15.20 -2.98
C ARG A 225 16.23 -14.70 -2.87
N SER A 226 16.11 -13.43 -2.52
CA SER A 226 14.84 -12.71 -2.67
C SER A 226 14.55 -12.52 -4.17
N ILE A 227 13.33 -12.87 -4.57
CA ILE A 227 12.83 -12.73 -5.95
C ILE A 227 11.75 -11.64 -6.07
N ARG A 228 11.21 -11.17 -4.94
CA ARG A 228 10.27 -10.05 -4.85
C ARG A 228 10.53 -9.30 -3.55
N ASN A 229 10.56 -7.97 -3.63
CA ASN A 229 10.55 -7.09 -2.47
C ASN A 229 9.67 -5.87 -2.77
N ASP A 230 8.55 -5.77 -2.07
CA ASP A 230 7.62 -4.62 -2.15
C ASP A 230 7.71 -3.70 -0.91
N GLY A 231 8.72 -3.89 -0.07
CA GLY A 231 8.92 -3.19 1.21
C GLY A 231 8.14 -3.80 2.38
N THR A 232 7.14 -4.65 2.11
CA THR A 232 6.31 -5.27 3.16
C THR A 232 6.51 -6.78 3.24
N THR A 233 6.63 -7.44 2.09
CA THR A 233 6.68 -8.89 1.98
C THR A 233 7.80 -9.28 1.02
N GLU A 234 8.79 -10.00 1.54
CA GLU A 234 9.88 -10.56 0.73
C GLU A 234 9.61 -12.03 0.42
N TRP A 235 9.77 -12.40 -0.85
CA TRP A 235 9.58 -13.78 -1.29
C TRP A 235 10.91 -14.39 -1.67
N PHE A 236 11.10 -15.64 -1.27
CA PHE A 236 12.35 -16.36 -1.39
C PHE A 236 12.20 -17.59 -2.28
N ALA A 237 13.24 -17.81 -3.09
CA ALA A 237 13.42 -18.99 -3.91
C ALA A 237 14.90 -19.38 -3.93
N PHE A 238 15.20 -20.62 -4.33
CA PHE A 238 16.57 -21.01 -4.62
C PHE A 238 17.14 -20.15 -5.75
N SER A 239 18.40 -19.74 -5.61
CA SER A 239 19.11 -18.90 -6.57
C SER A 239 19.06 -19.47 -7.99
N ASP A 240 19.24 -20.78 -8.14
CA ASP A 240 19.23 -21.48 -9.44
C ASP A 240 17.83 -21.60 -10.05
N ASP A 241 16.77 -21.50 -9.24
CA ASP A 241 15.39 -21.58 -9.72
C ASP A 241 14.78 -20.22 -10.04
N ALA A 242 15.42 -19.10 -9.66
CA ALA A 242 14.79 -17.78 -9.69
C ALA A 242 14.22 -17.42 -11.07
N TYR A 243 14.95 -17.71 -12.15
CA TYR A 243 14.50 -17.48 -13.53
C TYR A 243 13.30 -18.36 -13.92
N ARG A 244 13.26 -19.62 -13.46
CA ARG A 244 12.13 -20.52 -13.71
C ARG A 244 10.91 -20.07 -12.91
N VAL A 245 11.10 -19.64 -11.67
CA VAL A 245 10.00 -19.23 -10.79
C VAL A 245 9.27 -18.01 -11.34
N VAL A 246 10.00 -17.00 -11.82
CA VAL A 246 9.36 -15.77 -12.32
C VAL A 246 8.56 -15.98 -13.62
N THR A 247 8.73 -17.12 -14.29
CA THR A 247 7.97 -17.50 -15.50
C THR A 247 6.85 -18.50 -15.22
N GLN A 248 6.59 -18.84 -13.96
CA GLN A 248 5.50 -19.75 -13.58
C GLN A 248 4.18 -19.01 -13.37
N ASP A 249 3.08 -19.63 -13.79
CA ASP A 249 1.71 -19.13 -13.60
C ASP A 249 1.38 -18.90 -12.13
N SER A 250 1.77 -19.82 -11.25
CA SER A 250 1.56 -19.71 -9.79
C SER A 250 2.25 -18.49 -9.18
N PHE A 251 3.41 -18.09 -9.71
CA PHE A 251 4.10 -16.90 -9.24
C PHE A 251 3.37 -15.64 -9.67
N LEU A 252 2.94 -15.55 -10.95
CA LEU A 252 2.16 -14.42 -11.44
C LEU A 252 0.81 -14.30 -10.70
N GLU A 253 0.14 -15.43 -10.44
CA GLU A 253 -1.09 -15.48 -9.65
C GLU A 253 -0.91 -14.81 -8.29
N LYS A 254 0.09 -15.26 -7.52
CA LYS A 254 0.38 -14.69 -6.21
C LYS A 254 0.74 -13.20 -6.34
N MET A 255 1.44 -12.79 -7.39
CA MET A 255 1.79 -11.37 -7.60
C MET A 255 0.55 -10.51 -7.83
N ILE A 256 -0.37 -10.96 -8.68
CA ILE A 256 -1.65 -10.29 -8.93
C ILE A 256 -2.44 -10.23 -7.62
N HIS A 257 -2.55 -11.36 -6.90
CA HIS A 257 -3.32 -11.43 -5.66
C HIS A 257 -2.81 -10.49 -4.56
N ALA A 258 -1.51 -10.22 -4.53
CA ALA A 258 -0.89 -9.35 -3.54
C ALA A 258 -0.98 -7.87 -3.89
N VAL A 259 -1.33 -7.51 -5.14
CA VAL A 259 -1.38 -6.13 -5.61
C VAL A 259 -2.82 -5.66 -5.86
N CYS A 260 -3.66 -6.54 -6.41
CA CYS A 260 -5.05 -6.21 -6.69
C CYS A 260 -5.91 -6.25 -5.43
N THR A 261 -6.82 -5.29 -5.32
CA THR A 261 -7.83 -5.19 -4.25
C THR A 261 -9.23 -5.11 -4.87
N PRO A 262 -10.32 -5.21 -4.09
CA PRO A 262 -11.67 -5.00 -4.61
C PRO A 262 -11.85 -3.61 -5.27
N GLU A 263 -11.17 -2.59 -4.76
CA GLU A 263 -11.22 -1.21 -5.27
C GLU A 263 -10.32 -1.00 -6.49
N ASP A 264 -9.20 -1.72 -6.57
CA ASP A 264 -8.28 -1.72 -7.72
C ASP A 264 -8.03 -3.16 -8.19
N PRO A 265 -8.98 -3.75 -8.94
CA PRO A 265 -8.92 -5.15 -9.34
C PRO A 265 -7.95 -5.41 -10.50
N GLU A 266 -7.32 -4.35 -11.03
CA GLU A 266 -6.42 -4.40 -12.17
C GLU A 266 -5.00 -4.04 -11.79
N THR A 267 -4.01 -4.64 -12.46
CA THR A 267 -2.61 -4.24 -12.30
C THR A 267 -1.85 -4.36 -13.61
N LYS A 268 -0.79 -3.58 -13.76
CA LYS A 268 0.05 -3.59 -14.97
C LYS A 268 1.26 -4.49 -14.78
N LEU A 269 1.67 -5.17 -15.85
CA LEU A 269 2.93 -5.92 -15.88
C LEU A 269 4.12 -5.03 -15.51
N SER A 270 4.11 -3.76 -15.94
CA SER A 270 5.13 -2.77 -15.56
C SER A 270 5.17 -2.44 -14.05
N ILE A 271 4.06 -2.58 -13.32
CA ILE A 271 4.00 -2.42 -11.86
C ILE A 271 4.57 -3.67 -11.20
N LEU A 272 4.10 -4.86 -11.59
CA LEU A 272 4.60 -6.14 -11.07
C LEU A 272 6.11 -6.30 -11.31
N LYS A 273 6.58 -5.98 -12.52
CA LYS A 273 8.01 -6.00 -12.91
C LYS A 273 8.87 -5.20 -11.93
N LYS A 274 8.42 -4.03 -11.46
CA LYS A 274 9.21 -3.16 -10.57
C LYS A 274 9.42 -3.74 -9.18
N GLN A 275 8.63 -4.72 -8.77
CA GLN A 275 8.75 -5.41 -7.49
C GLN A 275 9.84 -6.52 -7.50
N LEU A 276 10.43 -6.81 -8.67
CA LEU A 276 11.44 -7.84 -8.85
C LEU A 276 12.86 -7.25 -8.86
N PRO A 277 13.88 -8.02 -8.43
CA PRO A 277 15.29 -7.70 -8.65
C PRO A 277 15.59 -7.38 -10.12
N LYS A 278 16.45 -6.38 -10.37
CA LYS A 278 16.73 -5.82 -11.71
C LYS A 278 17.08 -6.86 -12.77
N ASP A 279 17.80 -7.92 -12.38
CA ASP A 279 18.20 -9.02 -13.26
C ASP A 279 17.04 -9.94 -13.68
N LEU A 280 15.97 -10.02 -12.87
CA LEU A 280 14.78 -10.82 -13.16
C LEU A 280 13.71 -10.04 -13.94
N GLN A 281 13.77 -8.70 -13.92
CA GLN A 281 12.72 -7.84 -14.49
C GLN A 281 12.48 -8.05 -15.98
N ASN A 282 13.54 -8.20 -16.78
CA ASN A 282 13.39 -8.40 -18.23
C ASN A 282 12.93 -9.81 -18.57
N VAL A 283 13.47 -10.82 -17.89
CA VAL A 283 13.03 -12.22 -18.06
C VAL A 283 11.53 -12.36 -17.77
N PHE A 284 11.07 -11.77 -16.66
CA PHE A 284 9.65 -11.73 -16.30
C PHE A 284 8.81 -11.04 -17.38
N ALA A 285 9.20 -9.83 -17.81
CA ALA A 285 8.43 -9.07 -18.78
C ALA A 285 8.35 -9.74 -20.14
N ASP A 286 9.48 -10.22 -20.66
CA ASP A 286 9.57 -10.84 -21.98
C ASP A 286 8.77 -12.14 -22.03
N HIS A 287 8.85 -12.95 -20.96
CA HIS A 287 8.05 -14.16 -20.84
C HIS A 287 6.55 -13.84 -20.91
N TRP A 288 6.04 -12.96 -20.05
CA TRP A 288 4.61 -12.68 -19.97
C TRP A 288 4.06 -11.96 -21.22
N LEU A 289 4.84 -11.09 -21.84
CA LEU A 289 4.49 -10.50 -23.14
C LEU A 289 4.38 -11.56 -24.24
N SER A 290 5.27 -12.58 -24.24
CA SER A 290 5.20 -13.68 -25.20
C SER A 290 3.99 -14.59 -25.00
N VAL A 291 3.59 -14.81 -23.73
CA VAL A 291 2.42 -15.62 -23.36
C VAL A 291 1.13 -14.96 -23.82
N ALA A 292 1.00 -13.64 -23.63
CA ALA A 292 -0.20 -12.90 -24.04
C ALA A 292 -0.51 -13.03 -25.54
N GLY A 293 0.51 -13.26 -26.39
CA GLY A 293 0.33 -13.51 -27.82
C GLY A 293 -0.34 -14.84 -28.17
N ARG A 294 -0.43 -15.78 -27.22
CA ARG A 294 -0.97 -17.14 -27.46
C ARG A 294 -2.46 -17.27 -27.16
N ASN A 295 -3.09 -16.25 -26.56
CA ASN A 295 -4.52 -16.24 -26.20
C ASN A 295 -4.96 -17.46 -25.35
N GLU A 296 -4.08 -17.95 -24.48
CA GLU A 296 -4.39 -19.04 -23.55
C GLU A 296 -5.26 -18.50 -22.40
N SER A 297 -6.46 -19.06 -22.24
CA SER A 297 -7.34 -18.74 -21.12
C SER A 297 -6.74 -19.26 -19.82
N ARG A 298 -6.76 -18.43 -18.77
CA ARG A 298 -6.25 -18.76 -17.45
C ARG A 298 -7.33 -18.55 -16.41
N VAL A 299 -7.33 -19.41 -15.41
CA VAL A 299 -8.43 -19.49 -14.44
C VAL A 299 -8.39 -18.34 -13.43
N PHE A 300 -7.23 -17.69 -13.22
CA PHE A 300 -6.99 -16.76 -12.11
C PHE A 300 -6.82 -15.28 -12.53
N PHE A 301 -6.66 -14.96 -13.81
CA PHE A 301 -6.69 -13.57 -14.30
C PHE A 301 -7.26 -13.44 -15.71
N GLU A 302 -7.74 -12.24 -16.04
CA GLU A 302 -8.07 -11.82 -17.40
C GLU A 302 -7.06 -10.78 -17.90
N ILE A 303 -6.61 -10.87 -19.16
CA ILE A 303 -5.84 -9.80 -19.79
C ILE A 303 -6.82 -8.77 -20.36
N VAL A 304 -7.00 -7.65 -19.66
CA VAL A 304 -7.96 -6.58 -20.04
C VAL A 304 -7.41 -5.74 -21.20
N LYS A 305 -6.10 -5.53 -21.21
CA LYS A 305 -5.43 -4.71 -22.22
C LYS A 305 -4.04 -5.25 -22.50
N ALA A 306 -3.72 -5.42 -23.79
CA ALA A 306 -2.38 -5.80 -24.23
C ALA A 306 -1.80 -4.71 -25.15
N THR A 307 -0.56 -4.31 -24.88
CA THR A 307 0.23 -3.42 -25.75
C THR A 307 1.58 -4.07 -26.03
N LYS A 308 2.33 -3.55 -27.01
CA LYS A 308 3.68 -4.07 -27.33
C LYS A 308 4.67 -4.04 -26.14
N LYS A 309 4.39 -3.23 -25.11
CA LYS A 309 5.32 -2.99 -23.99
C LYS A 309 4.74 -3.32 -22.61
N ASP A 310 3.45 -3.60 -22.51
CA ASP A 310 2.78 -3.74 -21.21
C ASP A 310 1.47 -4.54 -21.35
N LEU A 311 1.09 -5.20 -20.26
CA LEU A 311 -0.16 -5.94 -20.10
C LEU A 311 -0.90 -5.39 -18.89
N THR A 312 -2.23 -5.32 -18.96
CA THR A 312 -3.10 -5.09 -17.82
C THR A 312 -3.80 -6.40 -17.47
N PHE A 313 -3.55 -6.89 -16.26
CA PHE A 313 -4.20 -8.05 -15.68
C PHE A 313 -5.36 -7.60 -14.80
N ARG A 314 -6.46 -8.34 -14.81
CA ARG A 314 -7.52 -8.24 -13.81
C ARG A 314 -7.58 -9.52 -13.02
N ASP A 315 -7.60 -9.39 -11.70
CA ASP A 315 -7.85 -10.51 -10.80
C ASP A 315 -9.31 -10.98 -10.94
N VAL A 316 -9.52 -12.26 -11.26
CA VAL A 316 -10.88 -12.79 -11.45
C VAL A 316 -11.68 -12.89 -10.15
N ARG A 317 -11.01 -12.84 -8.99
CA ARG A 317 -11.69 -12.86 -7.68
C ARG A 317 -12.55 -11.62 -7.48
N PHE A 318 -12.23 -10.54 -8.19
CA PHE A 318 -12.97 -9.31 -8.13
C PHE A 318 -13.88 -9.18 -9.38
N PRO A 319 -15.20 -9.00 -9.19
CA PRO A 319 -16.11 -8.78 -10.29
C PRO A 319 -15.73 -7.52 -11.08
N LYS A 320 -16.10 -7.49 -12.36
CA LYS A 320 -15.90 -6.29 -13.20
C LYS A 320 -16.56 -5.10 -12.49
N PRO A 321 -15.88 -3.95 -12.33
CA PRO A 321 -16.49 -2.76 -11.72
C PRO A 321 -17.83 -2.39 -12.36
N GLU A 322 -17.97 -2.59 -13.67
CA GLU A 322 -19.23 -2.39 -14.39
C GLU A 322 -20.34 -3.37 -14.00
N ALA A 323 -20.00 -4.61 -13.66
CA ALA A 323 -20.97 -5.61 -13.18
C ALA A 323 -21.47 -5.25 -11.77
N VAL A 324 -20.56 -4.88 -10.86
CA VAL A 324 -20.93 -4.39 -9.52
C VAL A 324 -21.79 -3.14 -9.61
N LEU A 325 -21.43 -2.21 -10.50
CA LEU A 325 -22.22 -1.01 -10.72
C LEU A 325 -23.60 -1.33 -11.34
N SER A 326 -23.68 -2.33 -12.23
CA SER A 326 -24.95 -2.80 -12.79
C SER A 326 -25.90 -3.27 -11.68
N GLU A 327 -25.41 -4.09 -10.76
CA GLU A 327 -26.17 -4.54 -9.58
C GLU A 327 -26.57 -3.37 -8.67
N LYS A 328 -25.64 -2.44 -8.38
CA LYS A 328 -25.92 -1.25 -7.56
C LYS A 328 -26.98 -0.34 -8.18
N LEU A 329 -26.96 -0.14 -9.49
CA LEU A 329 -27.96 0.66 -10.21
C LEU A 329 -29.36 0.04 -10.09
N VAL A 330 -29.47 -1.28 -10.26
CA VAL A 330 -30.74 -1.99 -10.09
C VAL A 330 -31.22 -1.92 -8.64
N ALA A 331 -30.33 -2.15 -7.67
CA ALA A 331 -30.65 -2.06 -6.25
C ALA A 331 -31.13 -0.65 -5.86
N ALA A 332 -30.46 0.39 -6.36
CA ALA A 332 -30.86 1.79 -6.14
C ALA A 332 -32.22 2.11 -6.77
N LEU A 333 -32.55 1.51 -7.92
CA LEU A 333 -33.85 1.69 -8.56
C LEU A 333 -34.98 0.99 -7.78
N ARG A 334 -34.72 -0.21 -7.23
CA ARG A 334 -35.64 -0.92 -6.32
C ARG A 334 -35.86 -0.16 -5.01
N ASP A 335 -34.79 0.36 -4.43
CA ASP A 335 -34.83 1.20 -3.24
C ASP A 335 -35.69 2.45 -3.48
N LEU A 336 -35.51 3.10 -4.62
CA LEU A 336 -36.28 4.27 -5.02
C LEU A 336 -37.78 3.93 -5.19
N LYS A 337 -38.11 2.79 -5.80
CA LYS A 337 -39.49 2.28 -5.89
C LYS A 337 -40.11 2.03 -4.49
N ALA A 338 -39.36 1.44 -3.57
CA ALA A 338 -39.85 1.06 -2.25
C ALA A 338 -40.02 2.25 -1.30
N ASN A 339 -39.04 3.17 -1.30
CA ASN A 339 -38.90 4.20 -0.27
C ASN A 339 -39.29 5.60 -0.75
N GLU A 340 -39.22 5.87 -2.06
CA GLU A 340 -39.52 7.18 -2.65
C GLU A 340 -40.40 7.04 -3.91
N PRO A 341 -41.63 6.51 -3.79
CA PRO A 341 -42.49 6.23 -4.94
C PRO A 341 -42.81 7.48 -5.76
N ALA A 342 -42.79 8.68 -5.16
CA ALA A 342 -42.99 9.95 -5.87
C ALA A 342 -41.80 10.33 -6.79
N SER A 343 -40.61 9.79 -6.52
CA SER A 343 -39.41 9.96 -7.34
C SER A 343 -39.29 8.88 -8.42
N TYR A 344 -40.11 7.82 -8.35
CA TYR A 344 -40.15 6.70 -9.28
C TYR A 344 -41.30 6.87 -10.29
N PRO A 345 -41.09 6.61 -11.59
CA PRO A 345 -39.83 6.33 -12.29
C PRO A 345 -38.87 7.53 -12.31
N THR A 346 -37.56 7.27 -12.47
CA THR A 346 -36.50 8.31 -12.43
C THR A 346 -35.78 8.43 -13.78
N THR A 347 -34.71 9.22 -13.89
CA THR A 347 -33.84 9.26 -15.09
C THR A 347 -32.51 8.59 -14.83
N PHE A 348 -31.79 8.18 -15.89
CA PHE A 348 -30.48 7.54 -15.75
C PHE A 348 -29.46 8.43 -15.02
N SER A 349 -29.45 9.73 -15.33
CA SER A 349 -28.57 10.70 -14.66
C SER A 349 -28.84 10.80 -13.16
N ARG A 350 -30.12 10.84 -12.76
CA ARG A 350 -30.53 10.86 -11.35
C ARG A 350 -30.19 9.57 -10.62
N LEU A 351 -30.38 8.42 -11.28
CA LEU A 351 -30.01 7.12 -10.71
C LEU A 351 -28.49 7.02 -10.49
N CYS A 352 -27.67 7.46 -11.46
CA CYS A 352 -26.22 7.54 -11.30
C CYS A 352 -25.82 8.44 -10.13
N ALA A 353 -26.45 9.62 -10.01
CA ALA A 353 -26.19 10.55 -8.91
C ALA A 353 -26.49 9.95 -7.53
N ARG A 354 -27.49 9.05 -7.43
CA ARG A 354 -27.83 8.33 -6.19
C ARG A 354 -26.80 7.27 -5.82
N VAL A 355 -26.26 6.53 -6.79
CA VAL A 355 -25.23 5.51 -6.55
C VAL A 355 -23.88 6.11 -6.17
N GLY A 356 -23.60 7.34 -6.62
CA GLY A 356 -22.44 8.14 -6.21
C GLY A 356 -21.59 8.65 -7.38
N PRO A 357 -20.72 9.65 -7.15
CA PRO A 357 -19.92 10.30 -8.19
C PRO A 357 -18.85 9.39 -8.81
N GLU A 358 -18.49 8.31 -8.12
CA GLU A 358 -17.48 7.33 -8.56
C GLU A 358 -17.89 6.59 -9.84
N ALA A 359 -19.19 6.52 -10.12
CA ALA A 359 -19.74 5.74 -11.23
C ALA A 359 -19.56 6.36 -12.63
N GLY A 360 -18.99 7.58 -12.74
CA GLY A 360 -18.69 8.33 -13.97
C GLY A 360 -19.46 7.95 -15.25
N ILE A 361 -20.25 8.84 -15.86
CA ILE A 361 -21.22 8.57 -16.95
C ILE A 361 -20.81 7.46 -17.96
N LEU A 362 -19.56 7.41 -18.40
CA LEU A 362 -19.04 6.35 -19.30
C LEU A 362 -19.06 4.95 -18.68
N MET A 363 -18.65 4.79 -17.42
CA MET A 363 -18.67 3.52 -16.69
C MET A 363 -20.11 3.10 -16.39
N ALA A 364 -20.96 4.02 -15.98
CA ALA A 364 -22.39 3.76 -15.81
C ALA A 364 -23.05 3.28 -17.12
N GLY A 365 -22.71 3.87 -18.27
CA GLY A 365 -23.22 3.42 -19.57
C GLY A 365 -22.81 1.99 -19.92
N ARG A 366 -21.57 1.58 -19.57
CA ARG A 366 -21.12 0.19 -19.72
C ARG A 366 -21.85 -0.74 -18.76
N ALA A 367 -22.01 -0.34 -17.50
CA ALA A 367 -22.77 -1.09 -16.50
C ALA A 367 -24.21 -1.32 -16.93
N ALA A 368 -24.85 -0.30 -17.53
CA ALA A 368 -26.20 -0.40 -18.08
C ALA A 368 -26.34 -1.39 -19.24
N SER A 369 -25.24 -1.78 -19.88
CA SER A 369 -25.23 -2.81 -20.93
C SER A 369 -25.08 -4.23 -20.38
N LEU A 370 -24.79 -4.38 -19.09
CA LEU A 370 -24.56 -5.67 -18.43
C LEU A 370 -25.79 -6.07 -17.59
N ALA A 371 -26.00 -7.38 -17.43
CA ALA A 371 -26.93 -7.90 -16.43
C ALA A 371 -26.39 -7.63 -15.01
N PRO A 372 -27.27 -7.37 -14.01
CA PRO A 372 -28.73 -7.45 -14.09
C PRO A 372 -29.41 -6.24 -14.75
N TYR A 373 -28.75 -5.09 -14.89
CA TYR A 373 -29.38 -3.86 -15.38
C TYR A 373 -30.07 -4.01 -16.74
N SER A 374 -29.38 -4.55 -17.75
CA SER A 374 -29.95 -4.68 -19.10
C SER A 374 -31.11 -5.68 -19.18
N ALA A 375 -31.26 -6.56 -18.18
CA ALA A 375 -32.36 -7.52 -18.09
C ALA A 375 -33.55 -6.97 -17.29
N GLU A 376 -33.29 -6.13 -16.29
CA GLU A 376 -34.29 -5.73 -15.29
C GLU A 376 -34.75 -4.27 -15.41
N VAL A 377 -34.07 -3.44 -16.20
CA VAL A 377 -34.38 -2.00 -16.32
C VAL A 377 -34.77 -1.65 -17.75
N ILE A 378 -35.88 -0.91 -17.89
CA ILE A 378 -36.38 -0.40 -19.16
C ILE A 378 -36.22 1.12 -19.19
N THR A 379 -35.61 1.61 -20.26
CA THR A 379 -35.53 3.03 -20.61
C THR A 379 -36.56 3.33 -21.69
N ALA A 380 -37.52 4.22 -21.42
CA ALA A 380 -38.60 4.52 -22.37
C ALA A 380 -38.07 5.02 -23.73
N PHE A 381 -37.02 5.83 -23.73
CA PHE A 381 -36.31 6.32 -24.92
C PHE A 381 -34.80 6.10 -24.74
N PRO A 382 -34.25 4.96 -25.19
CA PRO A 382 -32.83 4.62 -24.98
C PRO A 382 -31.83 5.68 -25.48
N ALA A 383 -32.21 6.49 -26.47
CA ALA A 383 -31.39 7.56 -27.03
C ALA A 383 -31.51 8.92 -26.29
N ALA A 384 -32.41 9.06 -25.31
CA ALA A 384 -32.63 10.32 -24.60
C ALA A 384 -32.08 10.23 -23.16
N VAL A 385 -31.19 11.16 -22.81
CA VAL A 385 -30.49 11.19 -21.50
C VAL A 385 -31.47 11.34 -20.33
N ASP A 386 -32.51 12.16 -20.52
CA ASP A 386 -33.55 12.42 -19.51
C ASP A 386 -34.77 11.49 -19.65
N SER A 387 -34.63 10.38 -20.40
CA SER A 387 -35.70 9.39 -20.50
C SER A 387 -36.05 8.83 -19.12
N PRO A 388 -37.35 8.63 -18.82
CA PRO A 388 -37.72 7.86 -17.66
C PRO A 388 -37.20 6.42 -17.79
N ILE A 389 -36.68 5.91 -16.69
CA ILE A 389 -36.22 4.54 -16.48
C ILE A 389 -36.97 3.94 -15.29
N GLY A 390 -37.33 2.67 -15.41
CA GLY A 390 -37.99 1.89 -14.37
C GLY A 390 -37.68 0.42 -14.52
N LEU A 391 -38.07 -0.39 -13.54
CA LEU A 391 -37.95 -1.85 -13.62
C LEU A 391 -38.84 -2.39 -14.74
N ALA A 392 -38.40 -3.49 -15.37
CA ALA A 392 -39.07 -4.11 -16.51
C ALA A 392 -40.48 -4.63 -16.18
N GLU A 393 -40.76 -4.91 -14.91
CA GLU A 393 -42.09 -5.29 -14.40
C GLU A 393 -43.05 -4.10 -14.24
N ASP A 394 -42.56 -2.87 -14.24
CA ASP A 394 -43.35 -1.65 -13.95
C ASP A 394 -43.65 -0.80 -15.20
N LEU A 395 -43.85 -1.45 -16.35
CA LEU A 395 -44.11 -0.77 -17.63
C LEU A 395 -45.25 0.24 -17.57
N GLN A 396 -46.29 -0.07 -16.79
CA GLN A 396 -47.42 0.82 -16.58
C GLN A 396 -47.03 2.09 -15.80
N GLN A 397 -46.22 1.99 -14.76
CA GLN A 397 -45.74 3.16 -14.00
C GLN A 397 -44.80 4.03 -14.85
N ILE A 398 -43.99 3.41 -15.73
CA ILE A 398 -43.19 4.11 -16.73
C ILE A 398 -44.08 4.92 -17.68
N ALA A 399 -45.19 4.33 -18.14
CA ALA A 399 -46.15 5.00 -19.01
C ALA A 399 -46.91 6.15 -18.31
N GLU A 400 -47.19 6.02 -17.01
CA GLU A 400 -47.86 7.02 -16.17
C GLU A 400 -46.90 8.13 -15.67
N SER A 401 -45.60 8.01 -15.96
CA SER A 401 -44.60 8.98 -15.50
C SER A 401 -44.80 10.36 -16.12
N SER A 402 -44.85 11.39 -15.27
CA SER A 402 -44.88 12.80 -15.67
C SER A 402 -43.65 13.24 -16.48
N LEU A 403 -42.55 12.48 -16.42
CA LEU A 403 -41.33 12.70 -17.20
C LEU A 403 -41.46 12.28 -18.67
N LEU A 404 -42.41 11.38 -18.99
CA LEU A 404 -42.52 10.81 -20.34
C LEU A 404 -43.18 11.78 -21.33
N LEU A 405 -44.25 12.47 -20.91
CA LEU A 405 -45.02 13.36 -21.78
C LEU A 405 -44.22 14.55 -22.34
N PRO A 406 -43.37 15.24 -21.56
CA PRO A 406 -42.48 16.28 -22.08
C PRO A 406 -41.51 15.80 -23.16
N LEU A 407 -41.20 14.49 -23.23
CA LEU A 407 -40.35 13.90 -24.26
C LEU A 407 -41.13 13.42 -25.49
N LEU A 408 -42.38 12.99 -25.28
CA LEU A 408 -43.27 12.51 -26.35
C LEU A 408 -43.82 13.66 -27.18
N LEU A 409 -44.39 14.67 -26.52
CA LEU A 409 -45.21 15.69 -27.17
C LEU A 409 -44.44 16.57 -28.17
N PRO A 410 -43.20 17.04 -27.88
CA PRO A 410 -42.41 17.84 -28.84
C PRO A 410 -42.12 17.12 -30.16
N LYS A 411 -42.13 15.78 -30.18
CA LYS A 411 -41.85 15.00 -31.38
C LYS A 411 -43.00 14.99 -32.39
N HIS A 412 -44.19 15.40 -31.95
CA HIS A 412 -45.42 15.35 -32.75
C HIS A 412 -46.08 16.72 -32.97
N ILE A 413 -45.78 17.70 -32.11
CA ILE A 413 -46.27 19.07 -32.32
C ILE A 413 -45.63 19.66 -33.58
N LYS A 414 -46.49 20.20 -34.43
CA LYS A 414 -46.11 20.97 -35.62
C LYS A 414 -46.75 22.35 -35.56
N PRO A 415 -46.21 23.36 -36.25
CA PRO A 415 -46.82 24.69 -36.30
C PRO A 415 -48.31 24.67 -36.64
N GLU A 416 -48.73 23.78 -37.54
CA GLU A 416 -50.13 23.64 -37.98
C GLU A 416 -51.00 22.80 -37.03
N HIS A 417 -50.37 22.00 -36.15
CA HIS A 417 -51.03 21.03 -35.26
C HIS A 417 -50.43 21.09 -33.86
N GLN A 418 -50.99 21.99 -33.04
CA GLN A 418 -50.57 22.21 -31.65
C GLN A 418 -51.21 21.21 -30.66
N ALA A 419 -52.23 20.46 -31.11
CA ALA A 419 -52.88 19.42 -30.33
C ALA A 419 -52.67 18.05 -31.00
N VAL A 420 -52.17 17.08 -30.24
CA VAL A 420 -51.77 15.75 -30.74
C VAL A 420 -52.69 14.68 -30.16
N PRO A 421 -53.30 13.81 -30.98
CA PRO A 421 -54.11 12.70 -30.48
C PRO A 421 -53.29 11.73 -29.63
N VAL A 422 -53.85 11.26 -28.51
CA VAL A 422 -53.15 10.34 -27.58
C VAL A 422 -52.67 9.06 -28.27
N ALA A 423 -53.50 8.46 -29.14
CA ALA A 423 -53.15 7.27 -29.92
C ALA A 423 -51.90 7.44 -30.82
N THR A 424 -51.59 8.67 -31.23
CA THR A 424 -50.38 8.98 -32.03
C THR A 424 -49.12 8.95 -31.15
N LEU A 425 -49.23 9.35 -29.88
CA LEU A 425 -48.12 9.38 -28.94
C LEU A 425 -47.62 7.97 -28.59
N ALA A 426 -48.52 6.98 -28.49
CA ALA A 426 -48.15 5.58 -28.26
C ALA A 426 -47.26 5.00 -29.39
N LYS A 427 -47.35 5.54 -30.60
CA LYS A 427 -46.61 5.10 -31.79
C LYS A 427 -45.36 5.93 -32.09
N THR A 428 -44.85 6.67 -31.09
CA THR A 428 -43.69 7.54 -31.27
C THR A 428 -42.42 6.76 -31.64
N LYS A 429 -41.72 7.16 -32.70
CA LYS A 429 -40.45 6.55 -33.09
C LYS A 429 -39.41 6.66 -31.96
N GLY A 430 -38.77 5.53 -31.64
CA GLY A 430 -37.73 5.42 -30.61
C GLY A 430 -38.25 5.18 -29.19
N LEU A 431 -39.57 5.13 -29.01
CA LEU A 431 -40.19 4.69 -27.76
C LEU A 431 -40.07 3.17 -27.63
N HIS A 432 -39.65 2.69 -26.47
CA HIS A 432 -39.47 1.27 -26.18
C HIS A 432 -40.79 0.50 -26.38
N VAL A 433 -40.73 -0.58 -27.16
CA VAL A 433 -41.93 -1.33 -27.61
C VAL A 433 -42.77 -1.84 -26.45
N ALA A 434 -42.13 -2.29 -25.36
CA ALA A 434 -42.84 -2.78 -24.18
C ALA A 434 -43.68 -1.72 -23.44
N VAL A 435 -43.36 -0.43 -23.60
CA VAL A 435 -44.09 0.67 -22.94
C VAL A 435 -45.31 1.11 -23.76
N GLN A 436 -45.28 0.93 -25.08
CA GLN A 436 -46.31 1.43 -26.01
C GLN A 436 -47.75 1.02 -25.65
N PRO A 437 -48.05 -0.25 -25.26
CA PRO A 437 -49.41 -0.67 -24.96
C PRO A 437 -50.05 0.04 -23.76
N PHE A 438 -49.24 0.62 -22.86
CA PHE A 438 -49.71 1.23 -21.62
C PHE A 438 -49.95 2.73 -21.73
N ILE A 439 -49.41 3.39 -22.76
CA ILE A 439 -49.41 4.87 -22.86
C ILE A 439 -50.80 5.47 -22.97
N GLU A 440 -51.68 4.90 -23.82
CA GLU A 440 -53.00 5.49 -24.04
C GLU A 440 -53.83 5.47 -22.76
N ALA A 441 -53.92 4.31 -22.10
CA ALA A 441 -54.61 4.15 -20.83
C ALA A 441 -53.99 5.00 -19.70
N ALA A 442 -52.66 5.09 -19.64
CA ALA A 442 -51.96 5.91 -18.66
C ALA A 442 -52.31 7.40 -18.80
N ILE A 443 -52.28 7.92 -20.03
CA ILE A 443 -52.60 9.32 -20.31
C ILE A 443 -54.06 9.63 -20.01
N GLU A 444 -54.98 8.74 -20.41
CA GLU A 444 -56.40 8.92 -20.11
C GLU A 444 -56.65 8.96 -18.60
N ARG A 445 -56.02 8.07 -17.83
CA ARG A 445 -56.09 8.10 -16.37
C ARG A 445 -55.54 9.40 -15.81
N MET A 446 -54.39 9.89 -16.30
CA MET A 446 -53.83 11.18 -15.86
C MET A 446 -54.77 12.37 -16.15
N ILE A 447 -55.53 12.31 -17.23
CA ILE A 447 -56.54 13.33 -17.56
C ILE A 447 -57.71 13.25 -16.57
N GLU A 448 -58.21 12.05 -16.30
CA GLU A 448 -59.34 11.81 -15.38
C GLU A 448 -58.99 12.20 -13.94
N ASP A 449 -57.80 11.82 -13.49
CA ASP A 449 -57.28 12.12 -12.14
C ASP A 449 -56.77 13.56 -12.01
N LYS A 450 -56.81 14.35 -13.09
CA LYS A 450 -56.29 15.73 -13.16
C LYS A 450 -54.83 15.84 -12.73
N SER A 451 -54.03 14.81 -13.03
CA SER A 451 -52.61 14.69 -12.65
C SER A 451 -51.66 14.95 -13.81
N LEU A 452 -52.15 15.55 -14.91
CA LEU A 452 -51.30 15.97 -16.02
C LEU A 452 -50.19 16.93 -15.53
N PRO A 453 -48.98 16.85 -16.11
CA PRO A 453 -47.92 17.82 -15.85
C PRO A 453 -48.42 19.25 -16.07
N PRO A 454 -48.06 20.23 -15.20
CA PRO A 454 -48.61 21.59 -15.28
C PRO A 454 -48.38 22.31 -16.61
N ALA A 455 -47.36 21.91 -17.38
CA ALA A 455 -47.08 22.48 -18.70
C ALA A 455 -48.02 21.96 -19.80
N LEU A 456 -48.86 20.97 -19.51
CA LEU A 456 -49.69 20.25 -20.47
C LEU A 456 -51.17 20.48 -20.21
N GLY A 457 -51.93 20.53 -21.30
CA GLY A 457 -53.38 20.53 -21.27
C GLY A 457 -53.93 19.40 -22.13
N ALA A 458 -55.17 19.02 -21.86
CA ALA A 458 -55.92 18.04 -22.63
C ALA A 458 -57.27 18.61 -23.06
N LEU A 459 -57.70 18.29 -24.27
CA LEU A 459 -59.03 18.62 -24.77
C LEU A 459 -59.58 17.49 -25.65
N ARG A 460 -60.89 17.42 -25.81
CA ARG A 460 -61.53 16.46 -26.72
C ARG A 460 -61.78 17.11 -28.08
N ILE A 461 -61.19 16.55 -29.14
CA ILE A 461 -61.53 16.85 -30.54
C ILE A 461 -62.14 15.60 -31.14
N SER A 462 -63.37 15.71 -31.66
CA SER A 462 -64.05 14.58 -32.30
C SER A 462 -64.09 13.31 -31.43
N ARG A 463 -64.43 13.49 -30.14
CA ARG A 463 -64.50 12.45 -29.10
C ARG A 463 -63.17 11.79 -28.71
N LYS A 464 -62.04 12.22 -29.25
CA LYS A 464 -60.70 11.72 -28.90
C LYS A 464 -59.96 12.73 -28.04
N TRP A 465 -59.22 12.24 -27.04
CA TRP A 465 -58.32 13.08 -26.27
C TRP A 465 -57.13 13.53 -27.12
N ASN A 466 -56.82 14.81 -27.04
CA ASN A 466 -55.65 15.43 -27.64
C ASN A 466 -54.88 16.19 -26.56
N LEU A 467 -53.56 16.05 -26.54
CA LEU A 467 -52.66 16.79 -25.65
C LEU A 467 -52.03 17.98 -26.37
N PHE A 468 -51.79 19.07 -25.64
CA PHE A 468 -51.12 20.29 -26.12
C PHE A 468 -50.28 20.90 -24.99
N PHE A 469 -49.31 21.76 -25.30
CA PHE A 469 -48.65 22.55 -24.25
C PHE A 469 -49.50 23.77 -23.87
N GLN A 470 -49.65 24.03 -22.57
CA GLN A 470 -50.43 25.18 -22.09
C GLN A 470 -49.88 26.52 -22.60
N LYS A 471 -48.56 26.62 -22.77
CA LYS A 471 -47.91 27.83 -23.33
C LYS A 471 -48.36 28.16 -24.76
N ASP A 472 -48.83 27.16 -25.51
CA ASP A 472 -49.28 27.33 -26.90
C ASP A 472 -50.76 27.76 -26.96
N VAL A 473 -51.48 27.66 -25.83
CA VAL A 473 -52.79 28.28 -25.68
C VAL A 473 -52.58 29.77 -25.54
N ARG A 474 -52.78 30.49 -26.65
CA ARG A 474 -52.94 31.95 -26.61
C ARG A 474 -54.21 32.26 -25.84
N SER A 475 -54.11 32.34 -24.52
CA SER A 475 -55.14 32.97 -23.70
C SER A 475 -55.36 34.35 -24.30
N ARG A 476 -56.58 34.60 -24.77
CA ARG A 476 -57.02 35.93 -25.20
C ARG A 476 -57.06 36.80 -23.93
N VAL A 477 -55.89 37.21 -23.46
CA VAL A 477 -55.76 38.12 -22.34
C VAL A 477 -56.32 39.45 -22.81
N ASP A 478 -57.39 39.87 -22.15
CA ASP A 478 -57.90 41.24 -22.19
C ASP A 478 -56.73 42.22 -22.11
N ARG A 479 -56.51 42.94 -23.21
CA ARG A 479 -55.51 44.03 -23.30
C ARG A 479 -55.97 45.29 -22.56
N SER A 480 -56.92 45.21 -21.63
CA SER A 480 -57.47 46.36 -20.91
C SER A 480 -57.13 46.33 -19.43
N SER A 481 -55.84 46.41 -19.10
CA SER A 481 -55.32 47.19 -17.96
C SER A 481 -53.85 46.88 -17.76
N MET A 482 -53.06 47.94 -17.58
CA MET A 482 -51.62 47.96 -17.29
C MET A 482 -50.70 47.92 -18.52
N PRO A 483 -50.30 49.12 -18.98
CA PRO A 483 -48.89 49.46 -18.91
C PRO A 483 -48.71 50.86 -18.29
N ASP A 484 -47.96 50.93 -17.20
CA ASP A 484 -47.15 52.13 -16.89
C ASP A 484 -46.17 51.87 -15.73
N LYS A 485 -46.43 50.88 -14.88
CA LYS A 485 -45.54 50.61 -13.73
C LYS A 485 -44.31 49.76 -14.06
N ALA A 486 -44.37 48.89 -15.08
CA ALA A 486 -43.24 48.03 -15.46
C ALA A 486 -42.13 48.79 -16.21
N GLU A 487 -42.47 49.86 -16.93
CA GLU A 487 -41.48 50.67 -17.66
C GLU A 487 -40.74 51.63 -16.71
N ALA A 488 -41.43 52.17 -15.71
CA ALA A 488 -40.81 52.96 -14.65
C ALA A 488 -39.77 52.15 -13.84
N VAL A 489 -40.08 50.88 -13.51
CA VAL A 489 -39.15 49.97 -12.78
C VAL A 489 -37.95 49.56 -13.65
N ARG A 490 -38.12 49.45 -14.97
CA ARG A 490 -37.01 49.15 -15.90
C ARG A 490 -36.03 50.31 -16.03
N ASN A 491 -36.53 51.54 -16.04
CA ASN A 491 -35.67 52.72 -16.12
C ASN A 491 -34.91 52.99 -14.80
N SER A 492 -35.42 52.55 -13.65
CA SER A 492 -34.73 52.68 -12.36
C SER A 492 -33.66 51.60 -12.11
N PHE A 493 -33.81 50.40 -12.69
CA PHE A 493 -32.91 49.26 -12.42
C PHE A 493 -31.45 49.59 -12.73
N SER A 494 -31.17 50.22 -13.88
CA SER A 494 -29.79 50.50 -14.25
C SER A 494 -29.09 51.45 -13.28
N ALA A 495 -29.79 52.46 -12.77
CA ALA A 495 -29.22 53.43 -11.83
C ALA A 495 -28.99 52.79 -10.46
N ASP A 496 -29.99 52.04 -9.97
CA ASP A 496 -29.91 51.29 -8.72
C ASP A 496 -28.78 50.23 -8.77
N PHE A 497 -28.62 49.57 -9.92
CA PHE A 497 -27.56 48.58 -10.13
C PHE A 497 -26.17 49.22 -10.12
N ASP A 498 -25.99 50.38 -10.76
CA ASP A 498 -24.71 51.10 -10.72
C ASP A 498 -24.36 51.54 -9.28
N GLU A 499 -25.34 52.01 -8.51
CA GLU A 499 -25.16 52.40 -7.12
C GLU A 499 -24.79 51.20 -6.23
N ALA A 500 -25.52 50.09 -6.37
CA ALA A 500 -25.23 48.84 -5.65
C ALA A 500 -23.85 48.28 -6.03
N PHE A 501 -23.48 48.32 -7.32
CA PHE A 501 -22.16 47.90 -7.78
C PHE A 501 -21.05 48.76 -7.19
N ASN A 502 -21.17 50.09 -7.21
CA ASN A 502 -20.16 50.98 -6.62
C ASN A 502 -20.04 50.74 -5.11
N THR A 503 -21.15 50.48 -4.42
CA THR A 503 -21.18 50.20 -2.99
C THR A 503 -20.44 48.90 -2.66
N ALA A 504 -20.76 47.81 -3.36
CA ALA A 504 -20.11 46.51 -3.16
C ALA A 504 -18.64 46.51 -3.64
N ASN A 505 -18.31 47.31 -4.66
CA ASN A 505 -16.93 47.45 -5.14
C ASN A 505 -16.01 48.12 -4.12
N ARG A 506 -16.53 49.01 -3.26
CA ARG A 506 -15.76 49.62 -2.16
C ARG A 506 -15.37 48.61 -1.08
N THR A 507 -16.17 47.54 -0.92
CA THR A 507 -15.92 46.48 0.07
C THR A 507 -15.27 45.24 -0.54
N SER A 508 -15.17 45.17 -1.87
CA SER A 508 -14.56 44.04 -2.57
C SER A 508 -13.04 44.04 -2.43
N SER A 509 -12.47 42.85 -2.26
CA SER A 509 -11.01 42.63 -2.28
C SER A 509 -10.37 42.88 -3.64
N ILE A 510 -11.15 42.86 -4.73
CA ILE A 510 -10.67 43.03 -6.11
C ILE A 510 -11.37 44.24 -6.72
N PRO A 511 -10.66 45.36 -6.92
CA PRO A 511 -11.24 46.55 -7.55
C PRO A 511 -11.80 46.22 -8.94
N GLY A 512 -13.04 46.64 -9.18
CA GLY A 512 -13.77 46.43 -10.44
C GLY A 512 -14.48 45.09 -10.56
N CYS A 513 -14.43 44.23 -9.53
CA CYS A 513 -15.04 42.91 -9.53
C CYS A 513 -15.91 42.71 -8.29
N VAL A 514 -17.18 42.38 -8.48
CA VAL A 514 -18.18 42.23 -7.41
C VAL A 514 -18.90 40.88 -7.52
N SER A 515 -19.20 40.26 -6.39
CA SER A 515 -20.00 39.01 -6.34
C SER A 515 -21.49 39.28 -6.59
N LEU A 516 -22.14 38.43 -7.38
CA LEU A 516 -23.59 38.44 -7.57
C LEU A 516 -24.36 38.23 -6.27
N ALA A 517 -23.78 37.52 -5.31
CA ALA A 517 -24.39 37.36 -3.98
C ALA A 517 -24.52 38.71 -3.27
N ASP A 518 -23.48 39.56 -3.33
CA ASP A 518 -23.49 40.88 -2.71
C ASP A 518 -24.45 41.84 -3.42
N LEU A 519 -24.45 41.83 -4.76
CA LEU A 519 -25.35 42.66 -5.56
C LEU A 519 -26.81 42.32 -5.33
N ARG A 520 -27.14 41.03 -5.25
CA ARG A 520 -28.50 40.58 -4.95
C ARG A 520 -28.91 41.01 -3.54
N ARG A 521 -28.04 40.85 -2.54
CA ARG A 521 -28.34 41.30 -1.17
C ARG A 521 -28.63 42.79 -1.08
N LEU A 522 -27.94 43.63 -1.87
CA LEU A 522 -28.18 45.07 -1.90
C LEU A 522 -29.46 45.48 -2.64
N LEU A 523 -30.02 44.60 -3.47
CA LEU A 523 -31.15 44.90 -4.35
C LEU A 523 -32.38 43.99 -4.13
N ASP A 524 -32.32 43.07 -3.17
CA ASP A 524 -33.33 42.03 -2.92
C ASP A 524 -34.71 42.64 -2.61
N ASP A 525 -34.71 43.73 -1.83
CA ASP A 525 -35.94 44.44 -1.43
C ASP A 525 -36.60 45.20 -2.59
N ARG A 526 -35.87 45.46 -3.70
CA ARG A 526 -36.33 46.31 -4.80
C ARG A 526 -36.69 45.51 -6.06
N TYR A 527 -36.00 44.41 -6.33
CA TYR A 527 -36.14 43.68 -7.59
C TYR A 527 -36.29 42.17 -7.37
N PRO A 528 -37.41 41.56 -7.80
CA PRO A 528 -37.54 40.11 -7.80
C PRO A 528 -36.42 39.46 -8.63
N ARG A 529 -35.93 38.29 -8.17
CA ARG A 529 -34.82 37.56 -8.83
C ARG A 529 -34.94 37.46 -10.35
N ALA A 530 -36.12 37.12 -10.86
CA ALA A 530 -36.34 36.98 -12.30
C ALA A 530 -36.13 38.29 -13.06
N VAL A 531 -36.55 39.42 -12.49
CA VAL A 531 -36.36 40.76 -13.07
C VAL A 531 -34.90 41.18 -12.99
N PHE A 532 -34.25 40.95 -11.85
CA PHE A 532 -32.81 41.20 -11.69
C PHE A 532 -31.98 40.45 -12.74
N ASP A 533 -32.25 39.16 -12.93
CA ASP A 533 -31.51 38.29 -13.86
C ASP A 533 -31.71 38.72 -15.32
N GLU A 534 -32.94 39.09 -15.71
CA GLU A 534 -33.24 39.59 -17.05
C GLU A 534 -32.53 40.92 -17.33
N GLU A 535 -32.65 41.90 -16.43
CA GLU A 535 -32.08 43.24 -16.63
C GLU A 535 -30.54 43.23 -16.56
N LEU A 536 -29.94 42.40 -15.70
CA LEU A 536 -28.49 42.20 -15.68
C LEU A 536 -27.98 41.61 -17.01
N LEU A 537 -28.69 40.64 -17.59
CA LEU A 537 -28.34 40.11 -18.92
C LEU A 537 -28.49 41.19 -20.01
N ARG A 538 -29.43 42.13 -19.87
CA ARG A 538 -29.53 43.29 -20.77
C ARG A 538 -28.36 44.25 -20.60
N LEU A 539 -27.97 44.59 -19.37
CA LEU A 539 -26.78 45.41 -19.10
C LEU A 539 -25.50 44.77 -19.65
N ARG A 540 -25.40 43.43 -19.59
CA ARG A 540 -24.32 42.66 -20.23
C ARG A 540 -24.35 42.79 -21.76
N LYS A 541 -25.52 42.64 -22.39
CA LYS A 541 -25.70 42.80 -23.85
C LYS A 541 -25.38 44.22 -24.30
N ALA A 542 -25.72 45.23 -23.49
CA ALA A 542 -25.37 46.63 -23.70
C ALA A 542 -23.88 46.94 -23.47
N GLY A 543 -23.08 45.96 -23.05
CA GLY A 543 -21.63 46.11 -22.88
C GLY A 543 -21.21 46.91 -21.66
N ARG A 544 -22.12 47.18 -20.71
CA ARG A 544 -21.80 47.95 -19.49
C ARG A 544 -21.13 47.09 -18.41
N TYR A 545 -21.45 45.80 -18.39
CA TYR A 545 -20.91 44.83 -17.46
C TYR A 545 -20.56 43.53 -18.18
N SER A 546 -19.63 42.76 -17.63
CA SER A 546 -19.34 41.37 -18.01
C SER A 546 -19.58 40.44 -16.83
N LEU A 547 -19.89 39.17 -17.15
CA LEU A 547 -20.00 38.11 -16.16
C LEU A 547 -18.82 37.17 -16.34
N SER A 548 -18.15 36.82 -15.25
CA SER A 548 -17.04 35.87 -15.26
C SER A 548 -17.42 34.59 -14.52
N ALA A 549 -17.04 33.45 -15.12
CA ALA A 549 -17.16 32.15 -14.50
C ALA A 549 -16.16 32.03 -13.35
N VAL A 550 -16.56 31.32 -12.28
CA VAL A 550 -15.66 31.02 -11.18
C VAL A 550 -14.79 29.82 -11.56
N GLU A 551 -13.83 30.03 -12.45
CA GLU A 551 -12.86 28.99 -12.83
C GLU A 551 -11.78 28.89 -11.73
N GLY A 552 -11.73 27.75 -11.04
CA GLY A 552 -10.62 27.41 -10.15
C GLY A 552 -10.73 27.84 -8.68
N ARG A 553 -11.89 28.29 -8.17
CA ARG A 553 -12.09 28.45 -6.72
C ARG A 553 -12.73 27.21 -6.09
N PHE A 554 -12.46 27.05 -4.79
CA PHE A 554 -13.09 26.14 -3.82
C PHE A 554 -14.62 25.99 -4.00
N PRO A 555 -15.23 24.90 -3.48
CA PRO A 555 -16.67 24.69 -3.60
C PRO A 555 -17.46 25.94 -3.18
N LEU A 556 -18.32 26.43 -4.09
CA LEU A 556 -19.20 27.57 -3.84
C LEU A 556 -20.04 27.33 -2.58
N THR A 557 -20.12 28.33 -1.71
CA THR A 557 -21.06 28.35 -0.59
C THR A 557 -22.50 28.25 -1.09
N GLU A 558 -23.45 27.84 -0.24
CA GLU A 558 -24.86 27.74 -0.64
C GLU A 558 -25.44 29.08 -1.10
N VAL A 559 -25.04 30.17 -0.44
CA VAL A 559 -25.45 31.54 -0.80
C VAL A 559 -24.92 31.91 -2.20
N GLU A 560 -23.67 31.62 -2.49
CA GLU A 560 -23.09 31.86 -3.82
C GLU A 560 -23.73 30.98 -4.88
N ARG A 561 -23.98 29.70 -4.58
CA ARG A 561 -24.64 28.77 -5.50
C ARG A 561 -26.07 29.22 -5.83
N ALA A 562 -26.79 29.73 -4.84
CA ALA A 562 -28.12 30.29 -5.02
C ALA A 562 -28.10 31.60 -5.82
N ALA A 563 -27.03 32.40 -5.73
CA ALA A 563 -26.89 33.68 -6.42
C ALA A 563 -26.36 33.58 -7.86
N CYS A 564 -25.69 32.48 -8.23
CA CYS A 564 -25.11 32.27 -9.55
C CYS A 564 -26.13 32.35 -10.69
N LEU A 565 -25.66 32.88 -11.83
CA LEU A 565 -26.34 32.81 -13.12
C LEU A 565 -25.71 31.69 -13.97
N ILE A 566 -26.53 30.75 -14.46
CA ILE A 566 -26.06 29.69 -15.37
C ILE A 566 -26.14 30.19 -16.81
N ILE A 567 -24.99 30.34 -17.46
CA ILE A 567 -24.87 30.74 -18.86
C ILE A 567 -23.96 29.71 -19.52
N ASP A 568 -24.43 29.09 -20.61
CA ASP A 568 -23.71 28.03 -21.33
C ASP A 568 -23.25 26.87 -20.42
N ASN A 569 -24.15 26.44 -19.52
CA ASN A 569 -23.89 25.41 -18.49
C ASN A 569 -22.75 25.73 -17.52
N ARG A 570 -22.32 27.00 -17.41
CA ARG A 570 -21.31 27.43 -16.44
C ARG A 570 -21.89 28.42 -15.44
N PRO A 571 -21.64 28.24 -14.12
CA PRO A 571 -22.04 29.21 -13.11
C PRO A 571 -21.15 30.45 -13.18
N HIS A 572 -21.79 31.59 -13.43
CA HIS A 572 -21.17 32.90 -13.35
C HIS A 572 -21.57 33.54 -12.03
N LEU A 573 -20.58 33.93 -11.23
CA LEU A 573 -20.79 34.58 -9.92
C LEU A 573 -20.26 36.02 -9.91
N LEU A 574 -19.28 36.34 -10.76
CA LEU A 574 -18.58 37.62 -10.69
C LEU A 574 -19.10 38.56 -11.77
N VAL A 575 -19.40 39.80 -11.37
CA VAL A 575 -19.75 40.90 -12.27
C VAL A 575 -18.58 41.86 -12.34
N LEU A 576 -18.14 42.19 -13.55
CA LEU A 576 -17.11 43.19 -13.79
C LEU A 576 -17.70 44.35 -14.58
N ARG A 577 -17.28 45.57 -14.25
CA ARG A 577 -17.64 46.76 -15.02
C ARG A 577 -16.70 46.86 -16.22
N LYS A 578 -17.24 47.07 -17.41
CA LYS A 578 -16.45 47.23 -18.64
C LYS A 578 -15.98 48.66 -18.84
#